data_AF-A0A959FY17-F1
#
_entry.id   AF-A0A959FY17-F1
#
_cell.length_a   1.000
_cell.length_b   1.000
_cell.length_c   1.000
_cell.angle_alpha   90.00
_cell.angle_beta   90.00
_cell.angle_gamma   90.00
#
_symmetry.space_group_name_H-M   'P 1'
#
loop_
_entity.id
_entity.type
_entity.pdbx_description
1 polymer ?
#
loop_
_entity_poly.entity_id
_entity_poly.type
_entity_poly.pdbx_seq_one_letter_code
_entity_poly.pdbx_strand_id
1 'polypeptide(L)'
;QTACRNQEAANRLFHGFEVILRAPEDIELAKLDVDTSFQDYVVEKVLERNKWDDMLIVSDMTGSMAPYIGQLFLWLKLNTLDDRIKQFVFFNDGDTQLNEAKAIGATGGIYETRSKTYAAVEELAVRCMMSGDGGDLEENDIEALLAGMALCPDCAEHILIADNNSPMRDYELLKQINKPIRIIICGVQHKVNIEYLNLARQTGGSVHLIERDLYHLTKINEGETLEIGEQKFIIRQNKFVEVKKI
;
A
#
# COMPACT_ATOMS: atom_id res chain seq x y z
N GLN A 1 38.20 6.09 11.23
CA GLN A 1 39.11 7.24 10.98
C GLN A 1 39.31 7.97 12.31
N THR A 2 40.45 7.87 12.99
CA THR A 2 40.60 8.40 14.37
C THR A 2 41.83 9.29 14.57
N ALA A 3 42.56 9.65 13.52
CA ALA A 3 43.81 10.43 13.63
C ALA A 3 43.63 11.91 13.29
N CYS A 4 42.68 12.60 13.92
CA CYS A 4 42.51 14.06 13.76
C CYS A 4 43.20 14.83 14.88
N ARG A 5 43.84 15.95 14.54
CA ARG A 5 44.60 16.79 15.49
C ARG A 5 43.94 18.14 15.81
N ASN A 6 42.88 18.52 15.10
CA ASN A 6 42.10 19.74 15.37
C ASN A 6 40.66 19.65 14.82
N GLN A 7 39.78 20.52 15.33
CA GLN A 7 38.34 20.53 15.04
C GLN A 7 38.00 20.83 13.59
N GLU A 8 38.77 21.71 12.95
CA GLU A 8 38.52 22.12 11.55
C GLU A 8 38.80 20.97 10.57
N ALA A 9 39.82 20.15 10.86
CA ALA A 9 40.12 18.93 10.12
C ALA A 9 39.10 17.81 10.42
N ALA A 10 38.63 17.73 11.67
CA ALA A 10 37.56 16.80 12.04
C ALA A 10 36.30 17.10 11.22
N ASN A 11 35.82 18.34 11.21
CA ASN A 11 34.59 18.79 10.53
C ASN A 11 34.54 18.55 9.01
N ARG A 12 35.67 18.24 8.35
CA ARG A 12 35.75 17.92 6.91
C ARG A 12 35.73 16.43 6.60
N LEU A 13 35.74 15.58 7.62
CA LEU A 13 35.65 14.12 7.45
C LEU A 13 34.20 13.65 7.48
N PHE A 14 33.97 12.46 6.95
CA PHE A 14 32.68 11.80 7.02
C PHE A 14 32.41 11.39 8.48
N HIS A 15 31.37 11.97 9.11
CA HIS A 15 30.97 11.67 10.50
C HIS A 15 29.80 10.69 10.58
N GLY A 16 29.39 10.13 9.45
CA GLY A 16 28.43 9.03 9.43
C GLY A 16 29.09 7.74 9.91
N PHE A 17 28.28 6.88 10.51
CA PHE A 17 28.60 5.47 10.64
C PHE A 17 27.80 4.73 9.56
N GLU A 18 28.42 3.74 8.94
CA GLU A 18 27.74 2.83 8.03
C GLU A 18 27.20 1.66 8.86
N VAL A 19 25.88 1.52 8.96
CA VAL A 19 25.27 0.30 9.49
C VAL A 19 25.07 -0.64 8.32
N ILE A 20 25.97 -1.61 8.19
CA ILE A 20 25.77 -2.72 7.25
C ILE A 20 24.83 -3.72 7.94
N LEU A 21 23.52 -3.53 7.75
CA LEU A 21 22.52 -4.54 8.11
C LEU A 21 22.68 -5.70 7.13
N ARG A 22 23.32 -6.80 7.57
CA ARG A 22 23.16 -8.09 6.91
C ARG A 22 21.79 -8.63 7.32
N ALA A 23 20.76 -8.27 6.57
CA ALA A 23 19.54 -9.06 6.57
C ALA A 23 19.91 -10.51 6.19
N PRO A 24 19.29 -11.53 6.81
CA PRO A 24 19.48 -12.90 6.36
C PRO A 24 19.22 -12.96 4.85
N GLU A 25 20.12 -13.60 4.10
CA GLU A 25 20.15 -13.59 2.63
C GLU A 25 18.87 -14.15 1.99
N ASP A 26 18.00 -14.79 2.78
CA ASP A 26 16.78 -15.44 2.34
C ASP A 26 15.57 -15.04 3.21
N ILE A 27 15.00 -13.85 2.99
CA ILE A 27 13.65 -13.55 3.49
C ILE A 27 12.65 -14.30 2.59
N GLU A 28 12.20 -15.48 3.02
CA GLU A 28 11.10 -16.19 2.35
C GLU A 28 9.77 -15.61 2.87
N LEU A 29 9.11 -14.78 2.05
CA LEU A 29 7.92 -14.01 2.48
C LEU A 29 6.75 -14.93 2.85
N ALA A 30 6.68 -16.11 2.21
CA ALA A 30 5.71 -17.14 2.54
C ALA A 30 5.99 -17.89 3.87
N LYS A 31 7.11 -17.64 4.54
CA LYS A 31 7.51 -18.25 5.81
C LYS A 31 7.70 -17.24 6.95
N LEU A 32 7.36 -15.96 6.78
CA LEU A 32 7.26 -15.05 7.92
C LEU A 32 6.43 -15.75 9.02
N ASP A 33 7.01 -15.88 10.22
CA ASP A 33 6.39 -16.62 11.33
C ASP A 33 4.94 -16.19 11.46
N VAL A 34 4.03 -17.10 11.10
CA VAL A 34 2.60 -16.84 11.16
C VAL A 34 2.26 -16.71 12.64
N ASP A 35 2.14 -15.47 13.10
CA ASP A 35 1.63 -15.17 14.42
C ASP A 35 0.23 -15.77 14.50
N THR A 36 0.09 -16.87 15.24
CA THR A 36 -1.18 -17.58 15.37
C THR A 36 -2.24 -16.76 16.10
N SER A 37 -1.85 -15.65 16.74
CA SER A 37 -2.76 -14.68 17.32
C SER A 37 -3.31 -13.67 16.31
N PHE A 38 -2.68 -13.55 15.13
CA PHE A 38 -3.15 -12.70 14.06
C PHE A 38 -4.38 -13.32 13.37
N GLN A 39 -5.48 -12.56 13.32
CA GLN A 39 -6.78 -13.03 12.83
C GLN A 39 -7.27 -12.23 11.60
N ASP A 40 -6.52 -11.23 11.14
CA ASP A 40 -6.94 -10.37 10.02
C ASP A 40 -6.45 -10.88 8.66
N TYR A 41 -7.10 -11.94 8.16
CA TYR A 41 -6.79 -12.55 6.86
C TYR A 41 -7.45 -11.82 5.67
N VAL A 42 -7.56 -10.49 5.70
CA VAL A 42 -8.31 -9.71 4.70
C VAL A 42 -7.76 -9.88 3.27
N VAL A 43 -6.45 -9.87 3.08
CA VAL A 43 -5.86 -9.96 1.74
C VAL A 43 -6.22 -11.30 1.09
N GLU A 44 -5.98 -12.40 1.81
CA GLU A 44 -6.32 -13.74 1.33
C GLU A 44 -7.82 -13.87 1.06
N LYS A 45 -8.68 -13.51 2.03
CA LYS A 45 -10.13 -13.66 1.91
C LYS A 45 -10.73 -12.82 0.79
N VAL A 46 -10.19 -11.63 0.54
CA VAL A 46 -10.66 -10.74 -0.53
C VAL A 46 -10.25 -11.27 -1.90
N LEU A 47 -8.98 -11.67 -2.06
CA LEU A 47 -8.46 -12.24 -3.32
C LEU A 47 -9.10 -13.60 -3.65
N GLU A 48 -9.45 -14.40 -2.65
CA GLU A 48 -10.12 -15.69 -2.85
C GLU A 48 -11.55 -15.49 -3.38
N ARG A 49 -12.34 -14.62 -2.73
CA ARG A 49 -13.77 -14.45 -3.04
C ARG A 49 -14.04 -13.61 -4.28
N ASN A 50 -13.12 -12.73 -4.67
CA ASN A 50 -13.27 -11.89 -5.86
C ASN A 50 -12.53 -12.48 -7.06
N LYS A 51 -13.25 -12.64 -8.18
CA LYS A 51 -12.70 -13.18 -9.44
C LYS A 51 -12.36 -12.05 -10.40
N TRP A 52 -11.33 -11.28 -10.05
CA TRP A 52 -10.77 -10.24 -10.91
C TRP A 52 -9.73 -10.84 -11.86
N ASP A 53 -9.73 -10.36 -13.11
CA ASP A 53 -8.83 -10.76 -14.19
C ASP A 53 -8.07 -9.54 -14.72
N ASP A 54 -6.95 -9.76 -15.42
CA ASP A 54 -6.07 -8.71 -15.96
C ASP A 54 -5.69 -7.64 -14.91
N MET A 55 -5.30 -8.10 -13.72
CA MET A 55 -5.01 -7.31 -12.53
C MET A 55 -3.63 -6.63 -12.59
N LEU A 56 -3.61 -5.36 -12.19
CA LEU A 56 -2.47 -4.67 -11.62
C LEU A 56 -2.58 -4.75 -10.10
N ILE A 57 -1.59 -5.31 -9.42
CA ILE A 57 -1.51 -5.27 -7.95
C ILE A 57 -0.52 -4.20 -7.53
N VAL A 58 -1.01 -3.21 -6.78
CA VAL A 58 -0.23 -2.18 -6.10
C VAL A 58 -0.33 -2.44 -4.60
N SER A 59 0.80 -2.61 -3.92
CA SER A 59 0.80 -2.97 -2.49
C SER A 59 1.81 -2.16 -1.70
N ASP A 60 1.33 -1.65 -0.57
CA ASP A 60 2.12 -1.09 0.50
C ASP A 60 3.02 -2.18 1.10
N MET A 61 4.32 -1.86 1.25
CA MET A 61 5.37 -2.70 1.80
C MET A 61 6.00 -2.13 3.08
N THR A 62 5.36 -1.16 3.72
CA THR A 62 5.80 -0.59 4.99
C THR A 62 5.75 -1.59 6.15
N GLY A 63 6.39 -1.22 7.26
CA GLY A 63 6.58 -2.13 8.39
C GLY A 63 5.27 -2.66 9.00
N SER A 64 4.22 -1.83 9.07
CA SER A 64 2.90 -2.24 9.59
C SER A 64 2.20 -3.26 8.70
N MET A 65 2.59 -3.34 7.42
CA MET A 65 1.98 -4.23 6.44
C MET A 65 2.53 -5.66 6.47
N ALA A 66 3.58 -5.94 7.26
CA ALA A 66 4.24 -7.25 7.34
C ALA A 66 3.31 -8.49 7.34
N PRO A 67 2.26 -8.59 8.18
CA PRO A 67 1.38 -9.77 8.17
C PRO A 67 0.52 -9.88 6.90
N TYR A 68 0.20 -8.77 6.25
CA TYR A 68 -0.59 -8.74 5.02
C TYR A 68 0.27 -9.01 3.78
N ILE A 69 1.53 -8.59 3.79
CA ILE A 69 2.54 -8.97 2.79
C ILE A 69 2.70 -10.50 2.80
N GLY A 70 2.81 -11.10 3.98
CA GLY A 70 2.84 -12.56 4.13
C GLY A 70 1.63 -13.26 3.49
N GLN A 71 0.41 -12.72 3.70
CA GLN A 71 -0.81 -13.24 3.06
C GLN A 71 -0.76 -13.15 1.54
N LEU A 72 -0.34 -11.99 0.99
CA LEU A 72 -0.23 -11.81 -0.45
C LEU A 72 0.73 -12.84 -1.06
N PHE A 73 1.91 -13.02 -0.46
CA PHE A 73 2.92 -13.94 -0.97
C PHE A 73 2.57 -15.41 -0.76
N LEU A 74 1.87 -15.76 0.32
CA LEU A 74 1.32 -17.10 0.49
C LEU A 74 0.27 -17.39 -0.61
N TRP A 75 -0.65 -16.45 -0.83
CA TRP A 75 -1.66 -16.57 -1.88
C TRP A 75 -1.02 -16.68 -3.28
N LEU A 76 -0.02 -15.87 -3.60
CA LEU A 76 0.71 -15.97 -4.87
C LEU A 76 1.42 -17.32 -5.05
N LYS A 77 1.96 -17.89 -3.97
CA LYS A 77 2.64 -19.19 -3.99
C LYS A 77 1.66 -20.34 -4.17
N LEU A 78 0.50 -20.30 -3.51
CA LEU A 78 -0.55 -21.30 -3.62
C LEU A 78 -1.28 -21.25 -4.96
N ASN A 79 -1.30 -20.06 -5.60
CA ASN A 79 -1.91 -19.85 -6.91
C ASN A 79 -0.87 -19.72 -8.03
N THR A 80 0.40 -20.05 -7.75
CA THR A 80 1.62 -20.03 -8.60
C THR A 80 1.56 -19.20 -9.89
N LEU A 81 1.12 -17.95 -9.72
CA LEU A 81 0.98 -16.86 -10.70
C LEU A 81 -0.05 -17.10 -11.79
N ASP A 82 -1.23 -17.43 -11.32
CA ASP A 82 -2.50 -16.90 -11.78
C ASP A 82 -2.40 -15.92 -12.96
N ASP A 83 -2.76 -16.40 -14.15
CA ASP A 83 -2.75 -15.62 -15.40
C ASP A 83 -3.59 -14.34 -15.30
N ARG A 84 -4.45 -14.27 -14.28
CA ARG A 84 -5.24 -13.10 -13.90
C ARG A 84 -4.39 -11.91 -13.49
N ILE A 85 -3.15 -12.07 -13.05
CA ILE A 85 -2.28 -10.95 -12.67
C ILE A 85 -1.32 -10.62 -13.81
N LYS A 86 -1.27 -9.34 -14.18
CA LYS A 86 -0.37 -8.85 -15.23
C LYS A 86 0.89 -8.24 -14.68
N GLN A 87 0.76 -7.37 -13.67
CA GLN A 87 1.86 -6.55 -13.16
C GLN A 87 1.76 -6.32 -11.66
N PHE A 88 2.93 -6.06 -11.05
CA PHE A 88 3.06 -5.70 -9.65
C PHE A 88 3.81 -4.38 -9.52
N VAL A 89 3.33 -3.55 -8.60
CA VAL A 89 4.01 -2.36 -8.09
C VAL A 89 3.99 -2.39 -6.57
N PHE A 90 5.12 -2.13 -5.95
CA PHE A 90 5.27 -2.07 -4.50
C PHE A 90 5.80 -0.71 -4.09
N PHE A 91 5.41 -0.23 -2.92
CA PHE A 91 5.87 1.05 -2.40
C PHE A 91 6.16 1.02 -0.91
N ASN A 92 7.05 1.90 -0.44
CA ASN A 92 7.49 2.00 0.96
C ASN A 92 7.57 3.47 1.46
N ASP A 93 6.93 4.40 0.74
CA ASP A 93 6.91 5.83 1.03
C ASP A 93 8.27 6.51 1.10
N GLY A 94 9.02 6.36 0.00
CA GLY A 94 10.23 7.15 -0.24
C GLY A 94 11.50 6.56 0.34
N ASP A 95 11.60 5.24 0.47
CA ASP A 95 12.79 4.56 0.99
C ASP A 95 13.20 5.11 2.38
N THR A 96 14.49 5.37 2.63
CA THR A 96 14.97 5.98 3.88
C THR A 96 14.96 7.52 3.84
N GLN A 97 14.16 8.13 2.97
CA GLN A 97 14.13 9.58 2.82
C GLN A 97 13.55 10.24 4.08
N LEU A 98 14.17 11.35 4.50
CA LEU A 98 13.63 12.16 5.60
C LEU A 98 12.25 12.73 5.22
N ASN A 99 11.34 12.80 6.18
CA ASN A 99 9.95 13.22 5.96
C ASN A 99 9.86 14.59 5.26
N GLU A 100 10.75 15.54 5.60
CA GLU A 100 10.75 16.87 5.00
C GLU A 100 11.15 16.88 3.51
N ALA A 101 11.80 15.81 3.05
CA ALA A 101 12.18 15.65 1.66
C ALA A 101 11.10 14.91 0.84
N LYS A 102 10.10 14.28 1.46
CA LYS A 102 9.03 13.53 0.77
C LYS A 102 8.04 14.48 0.10
N ALA A 103 8.44 15.01 -1.06
CA ALA A 103 7.63 15.93 -1.83
C ALA A 103 6.54 15.17 -2.62
N ILE A 104 5.28 15.57 -2.46
CA ILE A 104 4.15 14.98 -3.18
C ILE A 104 4.41 14.96 -4.69
N GLY A 105 4.26 13.79 -5.30
CA GLY A 105 4.50 13.56 -6.73
C GLY A 105 5.97 13.29 -7.08
N ALA A 106 6.84 13.26 -6.08
CA ALA A 106 8.23 12.86 -6.17
C ALA A 106 8.71 12.17 -4.86
N THR A 107 7.82 11.47 -4.16
CA THR A 107 8.14 10.84 -2.86
C THR A 107 9.17 9.72 -3.05
N GLY A 108 9.07 8.96 -4.15
CA GLY A 108 9.98 7.85 -4.46
C GLY A 108 9.57 6.54 -3.79
N GLY A 109 10.52 5.60 -3.64
CA GLY A 109 10.22 4.32 -3.00
C GLY A 109 9.23 3.45 -3.76
N ILE A 110 9.17 3.56 -5.10
CA ILE A 110 8.27 2.79 -5.97
C ILE A 110 9.06 1.75 -6.75
N TYR A 111 8.63 0.50 -6.66
CA TYR A 111 9.30 -0.68 -7.18
C TYR A 111 8.36 -1.41 -8.14
N GLU A 112 8.79 -1.57 -9.38
CA GLU A 112 7.98 -2.14 -10.46
C GLU A 112 8.61 -3.39 -11.06
N THR A 113 7.79 -4.33 -11.52
CA THR A 113 8.28 -5.47 -12.32
C THR A 113 7.33 -5.80 -13.46
N ARG A 114 7.92 -6.21 -14.60
CA ARG A 114 7.20 -6.87 -15.70
C ARG A 114 7.19 -8.39 -15.60
N SER A 115 7.95 -8.94 -14.65
CA SER A 115 8.06 -10.38 -14.47
C SER A 115 6.83 -10.92 -13.77
N LYS A 116 6.40 -12.11 -14.21
CA LYS A 116 5.36 -12.90 -13.57
C LYS A 116 5.90 -14.12 -12.85
N THR A 117 7.21 -14.18 -12.57
CA THR A 117 7.78 -15.30 -11.81
C THR A 117 7.75 -14.98 -10.31
N TYR A 118 7.44 -15.99 -9.50
CA TYR A 118 7.33 -15.81 -8.04
C TYR A 118 8.60 -15.21 -7.46
N ALA A 119 9.75 -15.80 -7.81
CA ALA A 119 11.05 -15.34 -7.35
C ALA A 119 11.35 -13.87 -7.69
N ALA A 120 10.98 -13.41 -8.89
CA ALA A 120 11.22 -12.01 -9.27
C ALA A 120 10.28 -11.03 -8.55
N VAL A 121 9.03 -11.44 -8.29
CA VAL A 121 8.08 -10.64 -7.52
C VAL A 121 8.49 -10.60 -6.04
N GLU A 122 8.93 -11.72 -5.48
CA GLU A 122 9.46 -11.81 -4.11
C GLU A 122 10.72 -10.97 -3.93
N GLU A 123 11.68 -11.06 -4.86
CA GLU A 123 12.89 -10.24 -4.84
C GLU A 123 12.56 -8.74 -4.91
N LEU A 124 11.57 -8.35 -5.72
CA LEU A 124 11.12 -6.96 -5.80
C LEU A 124 10.53 -6.48 -4.47
N ALA A 125 9.68 -7.28 -3.83
CA ALA A 125 9.09 -6.93 -2.54
C ALA A 125 10.15 -6.82 -1.44
N VAL A 126 11.06 -7.80 -1.35
CA VAL A 126 12.17 -7.77 -0.39
C VAL A 126 13.02 -6.52 -0.58
N ARG A 127 13.32 -6.14 -1.84
CA ARG A 127 14.07 -4.91 -2.13
C ARG A 127 13.33 -3.65 -1.67
N CYS A 128 12.03 -3.58 -1.94
CA CYS A 128 11.16 -2.49 -1.48
C CYS A 128 11.20 -2.37 0.05
N MET A 129 10.95 -3.47 0.77
CA MET A 129 10.96 -3.50 2.23
C MET A 129 12.33 -3.16 2.84
N MET A 130 13.43 -3.58 2.20
CA MET A 130 14.79 -3.32 2.70
C MET A 130 15.26 -1.89 2.44
N SER A 131 14.57 -1.15 1.57
CA SER A 131 14.95 0.21 1.21
C SER A 131 14.28 1.26 2.10
N GLY A 132 13.26 0.91 2.87
CA GLY A 132 12.56 1.80 3.79
C GLY A 132 11.32 1.14 4.40
N ASP A 133 10.85 1.65 5.54
CA ASP A 133 9.71 1.12 6.28
C ASP A 133 8.53 2.10 6.42
N GLY A 134 8.59 3.25 5.73
CA GLY A 134 7.60 4.32 5.79
C GLY A 134 8.03 5.50 6.66
N GLY A 135 8.71 5.29 7.79
CA GLY A 135 9.28 6.38 8.63
C GLY A 135 8.30 7.35 9.32
N ASP A 136 7.14 7.66 8.74
CA ASP A 136 6.05 8.46 9.33
C ASP A 136 4.67 7.83 9.05
N LEU A 137 3.59 8.59 9.28
CA LEU A 137 2.23 8.06 9.26
C LEU A 137 1.62 8.02 7.85
N GLU A 138 2.00 8.96 6.98
CA GLU A 138 1.43 9.12 5.65
C GLU A 138 2.19 8.28 4.62
N GLU A 139 1.50 7.74 3.62
CA GLU A 139 2.08 6.86 2.60
C GLU A 139 1.82 7.38 1.17
N ASN A 140 2.62 6.95 0.17
CA ASN A 140 2.54 7.44 -1.21
C ASN A 140 1.75 6.55 -2.18
N ASP A 141 0.53 6.15 -1.77
CA ASP A 141 -0.34 5.24 -2.51
C ASP A 141 -0.68 5.70 -3.93
N ILE A 142 -0.96 7.00 -4.12
CA ILE A 142 -1.44 7.51 -5.41
C ILE A 142 -0.31 7.54 -6.44
N GLU A 143 0.91 7.92 -6.06
CA GLU A 143 2.10 7.86 -6.91
C GLU A 143 2.36 6.42 -7.37
N ALA A 144 2.26 5.44 -6.45
CA ALA A 144 2.41 4.02 -6.78
C ALA A 144 1.32 3.52 -7.74
N LEU A 145 0.06 3.95 -7.54
CA LEU A 145 -1.04 3.65 -8.46
C LEU A 145 -0.80 4.23 -9.85
N LEU A 146 -0.38 5.49 -9.95
CA LEU A 146 -0.09 6.15 -11.22
C LEU A 146 1.05 5.46 -11.97
N ALA A 147 2.11 5.07 -11.25
CA ALA A 147 3.22 4.30 -11.78
C ALA A 147 2.76 2.94 -12.34
N GLY A 148 1.95 2.19 -11.58
CA GLY A 148 1.41 0.91 -12.04
C GLY A 148 0.44 1.03 -13.22
N MET A 149 -0.38 2.08 -13.26
CA MET A 149 -1.26 2.35 -14.41
C MET A 149 -0.47 2.69 -15.69
N ALA A 150 0.69 3.34 -15.57
CA ALA A 150 1.60 3.57 -16.69
C ALA A 150 2.33 2.28 -17.11
N LEU A 151 2.70 1.43 -16.16
CA LEU A 151 3.32 0.12 -16.40
C LEU A 151 2.37 -0.86 -17.11
N CYS A 152 1.09 -0.85 -16.73
CA CYS A 152 0.04 -1.72 -17.23
C CYS A 152 -1.18 -0.96 -17.79
N PRO A 153 -1.05 -0.27 -18.95
CA PRO A 153 -2.16 0.46 -19.55
C PRO A 153 -3.35 -0.45 -19.91
N ASP A 154 -3.07 -1.73 -20.19
CA ASP A 154 -4.07 -2.74 -20.59
C ASP A 154 -4.64 -3.56 -19.43
N CYS A 155 -4.25 -3.27 -18.18
CA CYS A 155 -4.88 -3.90 -17.02
C CYS A 155 -6.34 -3.45 -16.89
N ALA A 156 -7.24 -4.40 -16.62
CA ALA A 156 -8.67 -4.15 -16.44
C ALA A 156 -8.99 -3.78 -15.00
N GLU A 157 -8.39 -4.50 -14.04
CA GLU A 157 -8.62 -4.31 -12.62
C GLU A 157 -7.35 -3.76 -11.94
N HIS A 158 -7.51 -2.74 -11.09
CA HIS A 158 -6.41 -2.05 -10.42
C HIS A 158 -6.62 -2.22 -8.92
N ILE A 159 -5.80 -3.05 -8.29
CA ILE A 159 -5.93 -3.43 -6.89
C ILE A 159 -4.91 -2.63 -6.09
N LEU A 160 -5.37 -1.91 -5.08
CA LEU A 160 -4.53 -1.32 -4.03
C LEU A 160 -4.67 -2.14 -2.76
N ILE A 161 -3.56 -2.55 -2.15
CA ILE A 161 -3.50 -3.17 -0.82
C ILE A 161 -2.76 -2.19 0.10
N ALA A 162 -3.45 -1.65 1.10
CA ALA A 162 -2.94 -0.54 1.89
C ALA A 162 -3.32 -0.62 3.39
N ASP A 163 -2.53 0.03 4.24
CA ASP A 163 -2.80 0.13 5.68
C ASP A 163 -3.94 1.11 5.96
N ASN A 164 -4.96 0.62 6.67
CA ASN A 164 -6.05 1.45 7.15
C ASN A 164 -5.58 2.59 8.06
N ASN A 165 -4.49 2.41 8.80
CA ASN A 165 -4.05 3.36 9.83
C ASN A 165 -3.19 4.49 9.26
N SER A 166 -2.84 4.41 7.99
CA SER A 166 -2.05 5.42 7.28
C SER A 166 -2.92 6.20 6.28
N PRO A 167 -2.96 7.55 6.34
CA PRO A 167 -3.53 8.38 5.29
C PRO A 167 -2.60 8.48 4.08
N MET A 168 -3.16 8.90 2.94
CA MET A 168 -2.40 9.06 1.70
C MET A 168 -1.71 10.43 1.70
N ARG A 169 -0.38 10.45 1.74
CA ARG A 169 0.48 11.65 1.60
C ARG A 169 0.10 12.46 0.37
N ASP A 170 -0.14 11.75 -0.71
CA ASP A 170 -0.29 12.27 -2.05
C ASP A 170 -1.77 12.31 -2.50
N TYR A 171 -2.69 12.40 -1.55
CA TYR A 171 -4.14 12.43 -1.78
C TYR A 171 -4.58 13.52 -2.79
N GLU A 172 -3.85 14.64 -2.89
CA GLU A 172 -4.14 15.69 -3.88
C GLU A 172 -3.92 15.27 -5.34
N LEU A 173 -3.16 14.19 -5.57
CA LEU A 173 -2.93 13.60 -6.88
C LEU A 173 -4.09 12.71 -7.34
N LEU A 174 -5.06 12.40 -6.46
CA LEU A 174 -6.24 11.57 -6.74
C LEU A 174 -6.97 11.95 -8.04
N LYS A 175 -6.99 13.25 -8.39
CA LYS A 175 -7.58 13.77 -9.63
C LYS A 175 -6.94 13.23 -10.92
N GLN A 176 -5.77 12.62 -10.84
CA GLN A 176 -5.04 12.04 -11.96
C GLN A 176 -5.47 10.59 -12.26
N ILE A 177 -6.12 9.91 -11.31
CA ILE A 177 -6.61 8.55 -11.51
C ILE A 177 -7.91 8.60 -12.33
N ASN A 178 -7.92 7.87 -13.44
CA ASN A 178 -9.04 7.81 -14.39
C ASN A 178 -9.61 6.40 -14.57
N LYS A 179 -9.19 5.43 -13.75
CA LYS A 179 -9.69 4.05 -13.75
C LYS A 179 -10.18 3.64 -12.36
N PRO A 180 -11.14 2.70 -12.25
CA PRO A 180 -11.62 2.19 -10.97
C PRO A 180 -10.51 1.50 -10.16
N ILE A 181 -10.43 1.82 -8.86
CA ILE A 181 -9.49 1.19 -7.92
C ILE A 181 -10.23 0.27 -6.94
N ARG A 182 -9.81 -0.99 -6.86
CA ARG A 182 -10.26 -1.98 -5.87
C ARG A 182 -9.32 -1.91 -4.67
N ILE A 183 -9.81 -1.45 -3.53
CA ILE A 183 -8.95 -1.20 -2.39
C ILE A 183 -9.18 -2.28 -1.33
N ILE A 184 -8.16 -3.12 -1.10
CA ILE A 184 -8.10 -4.06 0.01
C ILE A 184 -7.50 -3.29 1.19
N ILE A 185 -8.32 -3.04 2.21
CA ILE A 185 -7.91 -2.25 3.37
C ILE A 185 -7.55 -3.17 4.52
N CYS A 186 -6.29 -3.09 4.94
CA CYS A 186 -5.67 -3.93 5.96
C CYS A 186 -5.72 -3.27 7.33
N GLY A 187 -5.88 -4.04 8.42
CA GLY A 187 -5.75 -3.50 9.77
C GLY A 187 -6.95 -2.70 10.26
N VAL A 188 -8.15 -2.98 9.72
CA VAL A 188 -9.39 -2.35 10.19
C VAL A 188 -9.81 -2.96 11.52
N GLN A 189 -9.63 -2.20 12.61
CA GLN A 189 -10.09 -2.62 13.94
C GLN A 189 -11.48 -2.06 14.25
N HIS A 190 -11.61 -0.73 14.31
CA HIS A 190 -12.85 -0.04 14.67
C HIS A 190 -13.36 0.91 13.59
N LYS A 191 -12.45 1.47 12.82
CA LYS A 191 -12.73 2.55 11.88
C LYS A 191 -12.04 2.29 10.57
N VAL A 192 -12.76 2.49 9.48
CA VAL A 192 -12.22 2.55 8.13
C VAL A 192 -11.72 3.98 7.86
N ASN A 193 -10.52 4.09 7.31
CA ASN A 193 -9.99 5.36 6.86
C ASN A 193 -10.81 5.90 5.67
N ILE A 194 -11.30 7.11 5.85
CA ILE A 194 -12.25 7.78 4.95
C ILE A 194 -11.62 8.15 3.61
N GLU A 195 -10.30 8.31 3.55
CA GLU A 195 -9.61 8.68 2.32
C GLU A 195 -9.70 7.55 1.29
N TYR A 196 -9.61 6.29 1.72
CA TYR A 196 -9.82 5.15 0.83
C TYR A 196 -11.27 5.00 0.37
N LEU A 197 -12.26 5.31 1.23
CA LEU A 197 -13.66 5.38 0.80
C LEU A 197 -13.86 6.43 -0.30
N ASN A 198 -13.16 7.57 -0.18
CA ASN A 198 -13.21 8.64 -1.16
C ASN A 198 -12.43 8.31 -2.44
N LEU A 199 -11.27 7.65 -2.35
CA LEU A 199 -10.52 7.13 -3.50
C LEU A 199 -11.41 6.18 -4.31
N ALA A 200 -12.02 5.17 -3.66
CA ALA A 200 -12.92 4.24 -4.32
C ALA A 200 -14.14 4.95 -4.94
N ARG A 201 -14.75 5.90 -4.22
CA ARG A 201 -15.88 6.67 -4.77
C ARG A 201 -15.48 7.50 -5.98
N GLN A 202 -14.39 8.25 -5.90
CA GLN A 202 -13.97 9.18 -6.96
C GLN A 202 -13.54 8.43 -8.23
N THR A 203 -13.01 7.23 -8.08
CA THR A 203 -12.55 6.39 -9.20
C THR A 203 -13.63 5.46 -9.75
N GLY A 204 -14.79 5.36 -9.08
CA GLY A 204 -15.83 4.38 -9.41
C GLY A 204 -15.46 2.94 -9.00
N GLY A 205 -14.46 2.80 -8.14
CA GLY A 205 -13.96 1.56 -7.58
C GLY A 205 -14.78 1.03 -6.39
N SER A 206 -14.10 0.30 -5.51
CA SER A 206 -14.69 -0.38 -4.35
C SER A 206 -13.69 -0.53 -3.20
N VAL A 207 -14.22 -0.66 -1.97
CA VAL A 207 -13.42 -0.97 -0.77
C VAL A 207 -13.76 -2.36 -0.28
N HIS A 208 -12.75 -3.13 0.11
CA HIS A 208 -12.84 -4.53 0.47
C HIS A 208 -12.29 -4.73 1.88
N LEU A 209 -13.18 -5.15 2.78
CA LEU A 209 -12.90 -5.44 4.20
C LEU A 209 -12.87 -6.96 4.40
N ILE A 210 -12.42 -7.45 5.57
CA ILE A 210 -12.32 -8.90 5.81
C ILE A 210 -13.63 -9.66 5.54
N GLU A 211 -14.78 -9.12 5.96
CA GLU A 211 -16.10 -9.78 5.87
C GLU A 211 -17.03 -9.20 4.78
N ARG A 212 -16.70 -8.04 4.19
CA ARG A 212 -17.64 -7.32 3.33
C ARG A 212 -16.93 -6.54 2.24
N ASP A 213 -17.53 -6.57 1.04
CA ASP A 213 -17.16 -5.72 -0.08
C ASP A 213 -18.15 -4.55 -0.22
N LEU A 214 -17.61 -3.35 -0.45
CA LEU A 214 -18.33 -2.10 -0.60
C LEU A 214 -18.27 -1.65 -2.06
N TYR A 215 -19.20 -2.17 -2.86
CA TYR A 215 -19.36 -1.81 -4.26
C TYR A 215 -20.27 -0.60 -4.46
N HIS A 216 -20.21 -0.02 -5.66
CA HIS A 216 -21.13 1.03 -6.12
C HIS A 216 -21.21 2.26 -5.22
N LEU A 217 -20.08 2.64 -4.61
CA LEU A 217 -20.01 3.79 -3.70
C LEU A 217 -20.45 5.09 -4.37
N THR A 218 -20.33 5.22 -5.70
CA THR A 218 -20.82 6.35 -6.50
C THR A 218 -22.34 6.49 -6.55
N LYS A 219 -23.11 5.43 -6.28
CA LYS A 219 -24.58 5.45 -6.31
C LYS A 219 -25.20 6.07 -5.06
N ILE A 220 -24.42 6.30 -4.01
CA ILE A 220 -24.87 6.97 -2.80
C ILE A 220 -24.96 8.47 -3.12
N ASN A 221 -26.16 9.04 -3.03
CA ASN A 221 -26.43 10.41 -3.43
C ASN A 221 -26.01 11.43 -2.37
N GLU A 222 -25.89 12.69 -2.77
CA GLU A 222 -25.64 13.81 -1.86
C GLU A 222 -26.66 13.82 -0.71
N GLY A 223 -26.18 13.91 0.54
CA GLY A 223 -27.00 13.86 1.75
C GLY A 223 -27.39 12.45 2.22
N GLU A 224 -27.20 11.41 1.41
CA GLU A 224 -27.38 10.02 1.86
C GLU A 224 -26.23 9.58 2.76
N THR A 225 -26.49 8.53 3.55
CA THR A 225 -25.54 8.03 4.54
C THR A 225 -25.12 6.59 4.30
N LEU A 226 -23.87 6.28 4.64
CA LEU A 226 -23.31 4.94 4.66
C LEU A 226 -22.85 4.62 6.09
N GLU A 227 -23.22 3.46 6.60
CA GLU A 227 -22.78 2.98 7.91
C GLU A 227 -21.82 1.80 7.73
N ILE A 228 -20.66 1.89 8.36
CA ILE A 228 -19.61 0.86 8.37
C ILE A 228 -19.13 0.71 9.81
N GLY A 229 -19.43 -0.44 10.42
CA GLY A 229 -19.18 -0.65 11.84
C GLY A 229 -19.85 0.43 12.70
N GLU A 230 -19.05 1.13 13.50
CA GLU A 230 -19.52 2.22 14.38
C GLU A 230 -19.58 3.58 13.69
N GLN A 231 -19.01 3.69 12.48
CA GLN A 231 -18.92 4.94 11.75
C GLN A 231 -20.15 5.16 10.87
N LYS A 232 -20.60 6.41 10.86
CA LYS A 232 -21.62 6.90 9.94
C LYS A 232 -21.02 7.98 9.06
N PHE A 233 -21.13 7.81 7.76
CA PHE A 233 -20.68 8.77 6.76
C PHE A 233 -21.88 9.40 6.08
N ILE A 234 -21.78 10.66 5.70
CA ILE A 234 -22.73 11.36 4.83
C ILE A 234 -22.01 11.84 3.58
N ILE A 235 -22.66 11.78 2.43
CA ILE A 235 -22.11 12.38 1.22
C ILE A 235 -22.29 13.90 1.28
N ARG A 236 -21.16 14.61 1.20
CA ARG A 236 -21.08 16.07 1.04
C ARG A 236 -20.11 16.42 -0.07
N GLN A 237 -20.54 17.23 -1.03
CA GLN A 237 -19.73 17.64 -2.18
C GLN A 237 -19.10 16.42 -2.89
N ASN A 238 -19.91 15.38 -3.09
CA ASN A 238 -19.50 14.12 -3.71
C ASN A 238 -18.41 13.33 -2.96
N LYS A 239 -18.15 13.63 -1.68
CA LYS A 239 -17.21 12.90 -0.82
C LYS A 239 -17.90 12.38 0.44
N PHE A 240 -17.44 11.26 0.97
CA PHE A 240 -17.78 10.83 2.32
C PHE A 240 -17.20 11.81 3.34
N VAL A 241 -18.02 12.18 4.32
CA VAL A 241 -17.64 12.92 5.53
C VAL A 241 -18.17 12.15 6.74
N GLU A 242 -17.30 11.87 7.71
CA GLU A 242 -17.72 11.19 8.94
C GLU A 242 -18.63 12.10 9.78
N VAL A 243 -19.78 11.57 10.17
CA VAL A 243 -20.74 12.21 11.06
C VAL A 243 -20.45 11.73 12.47
N LYS A 244 -19.89 12.62 13.31
CA LYS A 244 -19.74 12.32 14.74
C LYS A 244 -21.12 12.18 15.38
N LYS A 245 -21.38 11.09 16.09
CA LYS A 245 -22.54 11.00 16.99
C LYS A 245 -22.37 12.08 18.05
N ILE A 246 -23.37 12.97 18.17
CA ILE A 246 -23.49 13.95 19.26
C ILE A 246 -23.93 13.21 20.52
#